data_AF-A0A7S2FK47-F1
#
_entry.id   AF-A0A7S2FK47-F1
#
_cell.length_a   1.000
_cell.length_b   1.000
_cell.length_c   1.000
_cell.angle_alpha   90.00
_cell.angle_beta   90.00
_cell.angle_gamma   90.00
#
_symmetry.space_group_name_H-M   'P 1'
#
loop_
_entity.id
_entity.type
_entity.pdbx_description
1 polymer ?
#
loop_
_entity_poly.entity_id
_entity_poly.type
_entity_poly.pdbx_seq_one_letter_code
_entity_poly.pdbx_strand_id
1 'polypeptide(L)'
;KVQYPSVRRTFYTDMSCIRTVACLVEQSLSPVLEELKKQFLTEFDYRGEAKNLEDVAETVLPVWGSCVAMPRPLRHLCGEHALTMTYLPGEKLETALRREWERLGLSQE
;
A
#
# COMPACT_ATOMS: atom_id res chain seq x y z
N LYS A 1 -0.70 -3.69 -10.87
CA LYS A 1 -1.78 -3.12 -10.01
C LYS A 1 -2.65 -2.23 -10.88
N VAL A 2 -3.95 -2.48 -10.95
CA VAL A 2 -4.89 -1.70 -11.77
C VAL A 2 -5.96 -1.13 -10.85
N GLN A 3 -6.21 0.17 -10.97
CA GLN A 3 -7.16 0.92 -10.17
C GLN A 3 -8.56 0.76 -10.75
N TYR A 4 -9.57 0.51 -9.90
CA TYR A 4 -10.96 0.51 -10.35
C TYR A 4 -11.39 1.93 -10.75
N PRO A 5 -12.10 2.11 -11.88
CA PRO A 5 -12.45 3.44 -12.40
C PRO A 5 -13.18 4.36 -11.41
N SER A 6 -14.02 3.79 -10.53
CA SER A 6 -14.83 4.55 -9.57
C SER A 6 -14.21 4.69 -8.19
N VAL A 7 -13.03 4.11 -7.93
CA VAL A 7 -12.51 3.95 -6.56
C VAL A 7 -12.32 5.28 -5.85
N ARG A 8 -11.84 6.32 -6.55
CA ARG A 8 -11.64 7.65 -5.94
C ARG A 8 -12.96 8.23 -5.44
N ARG A 9 -14.02 8.15 -6.27
CA ARG A 9 -15.35 8.65 -5.92
C ARG A 9 -15.93 7.89 -4.73
N THR A 10 -15.92 6.56 -4.80
CA THR A 10 -16.43 5.71 -3.72
C THR A 10 -15.67 5.97 -2.42
N PHE A 11 -14.34 6.07 -2.48
CA PHE A 11 -13.50 6.40 -1.33
C PHE A 11 -13.87 7.73 -0.68
N TYR A 12 -14.08 8.79 -1.46
CA TYR A 12 -14.51 10.08 -0.90
C TYR A 12 -15.87 10.00 -0.20
N THR A 13 -16.82 9.25 -0.79
CA THR A 13 -18.12 9.02 -0.18
C THR A 13 -17.98 8.26 1.14
N ASP A 14 -17.23 7.16 1.15
CA ASP A 14 -17.01 6.34 2.35
C ASP A 14 -16.33 7.14 3.46
N MET A 15 -15.27 7.88 3.15
CA MET A 15 -14.60 8.74 4.12
C MET A 15 -15.50 9.83 4.68
N SER A 16 -16.38 10.40 3.84
CA SER A 16 -17.37 11.38 4.32
C SER A 16 -18.37 10.74 5.28
N CYS A 17 -18.87 9.54 4.96
CA CYS A 17 -19.79 8.80 5.83
C CYS A 17 -19.13 8.43 7.17
N ILE A 18 -17.92 7.87 7.13
CA ILE A 18 -17.14 7.52 8.32
C ILE A 18 -16.91 8.76 9.19
N ARG A 19 -16.50 9.88 8.60
CA ARG A 19 -16.28 11.13 9.33
C ARG A 19 -17.55 11.64 10.00
N THR A 20 -18.70 11.59 9.31
CA THR A 20 -19.98 12.01 9.90
C THR A 20 -20.31 11.17 11.14
N VAL A 21 -20.22 9.84 11.04
CA VAL A 21 -20.51 8.95 12.17
C VAL A 21 -19.48 9.14 13.30
N ALA A 22 -18.20 9.21 12.97
CA ALA A 22 -17.14 9.39 13.95
C ALA A 22 -17.28 10.71 14.72
N CYS A 23 -17.59 11.82 14.05
CA CYS A 23 -17.81 13.10 14.72
C CYS A 23 -19.04 13.12 15.64
N LEU A 24 -20.02 12.23 15.42
CA LEU A 24 -21.17 12.08 16.33
C LEU A 24 -20.85 11.24 17.57
N VAL A 25 -19.93 10.28 17.46
CA VAL A 25 -19.55 9.39 18.55
C VAL A 25 -18.40 9.97 19.38
N GLU A 26 -17.34 10.44 18.71
CA GLU A 26 -16.11 10.95 19.32
C GLU A 26 -15.41 11.95 18.40
N GLN A 27 -15.57 13.24 18.68
CA GLN A 27 -15.07 14.31 17.83
C GLN A 27 -13.53 14.33 17.72
N SER A 28 -12.81 13.83 18.72
CA SER A 28 -11.34 13.77 18.70
C SER A 28 -10.78 12.85 17.60
N LEU A 29 -11.60 12.00 16.96
CA LEU A 29 -11.20 11.16 15.83
C LEU A 29 -11.05 11.93 14.51
N SER A 30 -11.62 13.14 14.41
CA SER A 30 -11.65 13.92 13.16
C SER A 30 -10.26 14.18 12.56
N PRO A 31 -9.23 14.63 13.33
CA PRO A 31 -7.89 14.83 12.79
C PRO A 31 -7.24 13.54 12.27
N VAL A 32 -7.48 12.41 12.96
CA VAL A 32 -6.97 11.10 12.56
C VAL A 32 -7.57 10.66 11.23
N LEU A 33 -8.88 10.85 11.05
CA LEU A 33 -9.57 10.52 9.80
C LEU A 33 -9.15 11.41 8.65
N GLU A 34 -8.87 12.69 8.90
CA GLU A 34 -8.36 13.60 7.88
C GLU A 34 -6.95 13.21 7.44
N GLU A 35 -6.09 12.77 8.36
CA GLU A 35 -4.76 12.28 7.99
C GLU A 35 -4.84 10.94 7.24
N LEU A 36 -5.66 10.01 7.71
CA LEU A 36 -5.93 8.74 7.02
C LEU A 36 -6.37 8.99 5.57
N LYS A 37 -7.31 9.93 5.36
CA LYS A 37 -7.77 10.31 4.02
C LYS A 37 -6.61 10.77 3.14
N LYS A 38 -5.73 11.64 3.65
CA LYS A 38 -4.58 12.13 2.87
C LYS A 38 -3.64 11.00 2.49
N GLN A 39 -3.31 10.12 3.43
CA GLN A 39 -2.46 8.96 3.17
C GLN A 39 -3.05 8.07 2.06
N PHE A 40 -4.33 7.71 2.15
CA PHE A 40 -4.98 6.90 1.11
C PHE A 40 -5.03 7.60 -0.25
N LEU A 41 -5.19 8.92 -0.30
CA LEU A 41 -5.17 9.64 -1.57
C LEU A 41 -3.79 9.57 -2.26
N THR A 42 -2.70 9.48 -1.49
CA THR A 42 -1.36 9.25 -2.06
C THR A 42 -1.26 7.87 -2.72
N GLU A 43 -2.01 6.87 -2.25
CA GLU A 43 -2.05 5.53 -2.86
C GLU A 43 -2.77 5.50 -4.21
N PHE A 44 -3.53 6.54 -4.58
CA PHE A 44 -4.16 6.65 -5.89
C PHE A 44 -3.26 7.32 -6.95
N ASP A 45 -2.05 7.75 -6.58
CA ASP A 45 -1.05 8.25 -7.53
C ASP A 45 0.00 7.18 -7.85
N TYR A 46 -0.31 6.37 -8.86
CA TYR A 46 0.58 5.32 -9.33
C TYR A 46 1.82 5.83 -10.08
N ARG A 47 1.82 7.09 -10.56
CA ARG A 47 3.03 7.69 -11.17
C ARG A 47 4.04 8.05 -10.07
N GLY A 48 3.54 8.63 -8.98
CA GLY A 48 4.32 8.87 -7.76
C GLY A 48 4.84 7.55 -7.16
N GLU A 49 3.97 6.55 -7.02
CA GLU A 49 4.35 5.22 -6.51
C GLU A 49 5.46 4.58 -7.37
N ALA A 50 5.36 4.64 -8.70
CA ALA A 50 6.39 4.14 -9.61
C ALA A 50 7.73 4.86 -9.44
N LYS A 51 7.71 6.19 -9.25
CA LYS A 51 8.94 6.97 -9.01
C LYS A 51 9.57 6.58 -7.67
N ASN A 52 8.78 6.54 -6.60
CA ASN A 52 9.26 6.17 -5.27
C ASN A 52 9.89 4.77 -5.28
N LEU A 53 9.29 3.82 -6.00
CA LEU A 53 9.82 2.47 -6.14
C LEU A 53 11.21 2.46 -6.80
N GLU A 54 11.43 3.29 -7.83
CA GLU A 54 12.74 3.42 -8.48
C GLU A 54 13.75 4.11 -7.57
N ASP A 55 13.40 5.25 -6.97
CA ASP A 55 14.27 6.01 -6.07
C ASP A 55 14.74 5.16 -4.87
N VAL A 56 13.83 4.37 -4.29
CA VAL A 56 14.15 3.44 -3.20
C VAL A 56 15.06 2.31 -3.68
N ALA A 57 14.80 1.73 -4.85
CA ALA A 57 15.63 0.67 -5.41
C ALA A 57 17.07 1.16 -5.69
N GLU A 58 17.23 2.37 -6.23
CA GLU A 58 18.52 3.00 -6.48
C GLU A 58 19.32 3.22 -5.18
N THR A 59 18.64 3.44 -4.06
CA THR A 59 19.29 3.65 -2.76
C THR A 59 19.59 2.34 -2.03
N VAL A 60 18.65 1.39 -2.06
CA VAL A 60 18.71 0.16 -1.25
C VAL A 60 19.54 -0.93 -1.90
N LEU A 61 19.37 -1.18 -3.21
CA LEU A 61 20.01 -2.30 -3.88
C LEU A 61 21.55 -2.24 -3.90
N PRO A 62 22.21 -1.06 -3.99
CA PRO A 62 23.67 -1.00 -3.92
C PRO A 62 24.25 -1.51 -2.58
N VAL A 63 23.49 -1.39 -1.49
CA VAL A 63 23.94 -1.79 -0.15
C VAL A 63 23.42 -3.17 0.22
N TRP A 64 22.17 -3.49 -0.12
CA TRP A 64 21.45 -4.67 0.35
C TRP A 64 21.05 -5.64 -0.76
N GLY A 65 21.53 -5.46 -1.99
CA GLY A 65 21.13 -6.26 -3.15
C GLY A 65 21.43 -7.76 -3.05
N SER A 66 22.28 -8.19 -2.10
CA SER A 66 22.50 -9.60 -1.78
C SER A 66 21.40 -10.23 -0.93
N CYS A 67 20.64 -9.42 -0.19
CA CYS A 67 19.61 -9.87 0.76
C CYS A 67 18.19 -9.44 0.38
N VAL A 68 18.06 -8.40 -0.44
CA VAL A 68 16.80 -7.77 -0.81
C VAL A 68 16.68 -7.69 -2.32
N ALA A 69 15.50 -8.05 -2.85
CA ALA A 69 15.12 -7.85 -4.22
C ALA A 69 13.99 -6.81 -4.30
N MET A 70 14.02 -5.95 -5.31
CA MET A 70 12.96 -4.96 -5.56
C MET A 70 12.44 -5.07 -6.99
N PRO A 71 11.13 -4.94 -7.21
CA PRO A 71 10.57 -4.98 -8.55
C PRO A 71 10.92 -3.67 -9.27
N ARG A 72 11.22 -3.75 -10.56
CA ARG A 72 11.49 -2.58 -11.39
C ARG A 72 10.20 -2.08 -12.04
N PRO A 73 9.83 -0.80 -11.91
CA PRO A 73 8.67 -0.25 -12.58
C PRO A 73 8.88 -0.24 -14.11
N LEU A 74 7.86 -0.65 -14.87
CA LEU A 74 7.84 -0.57 -16.33
C LEU A 74 7.20 0.76 -16.72
N ARG A 75 7.97 1.86 -16.66
CA ARG A 75 7.46 3.25 -16.76
C ARG A 75 6.52 3.51 -17.96
N HIS A 76 6.79 2.91 -19.11
CA HIS A 76 5.96 3.04 -20.32
C HIS A 76 4.58 2.36 -20.23
N LEU A 77 4.38 1.49 -19.23
CA LEU A 77 3.12 0.82 -18.90
C LEU A 77 2.52 1.32 -17.58
N CYS A 78 3.12 2.36 -16.97
CA CYS A 78 2.59 3.01 -15.77
C CYS A 78 1.82 4.27 -16.16
N GLY A 79 0.69 4.50 -15.50
CA GLY A 79 -0.17 5.65 -15.71
C GLY A 79 -0.93 6.00 -14.45
N GLU A 80 -1.97 6.82 -14.59
CA GLU A 80 -2.79 7.25 -13.45
C GLU A 80 -3.53 6.09 -12.79
N HIS A 81 -3.96 5.10 -13.59
CA HIS A 81 -4.79 3.99 -13.11
C HIS A 81 -4.10 2.63 -13.19
N ALA A 82 -2.86 2.55 -13.65
CA ALA A 82 -2.09 1.30 -13.68
C ALA A 82 -0.64 1.51 -13.22
N LEU A 83 -0.19 0.63 -12.34
CA LEU A 83 1.21 0.47 -11.95
C LEU A 83 1.68 -0.91 -12.39
N THR A 84 2.66 -0.93 -13.29
CA THR A 84 3.22 -2.16 -13.87
C THR A 84 4.68 -2.29 -13.47
N MET A 85 5.09 -3.49 -13.06
CA MET A 85 6.44 -3.76 -12.59
C MET A 85 6.87 -5.19 -12.91
N THR A 86 8.17 -5.47 -12.83
CA THR A 86 8.67 -6.84 -12.96
C THR A 86 8.10 -7.72 -11.86
N TYR A 87 7.76 -8.96 -12.21
CA TYR A 87 7.31 -9.94 -11.23
C TYR A 87 8.48 -10.37 -10.33
N LEU A 88 8.26 -10.35 -9.01
CA LEU A 88 9.17 -10.96 -8.04
C LEU A 88 8.55 -12.28 -7.55
N PRO A 89 9.18 -13.43 -7.84
CA PRO A 89 8.76 -14.69 -7.27
C PRO A 89 9.13 -14.76 -5.79
N GLY A 90 8.30 -15.41 -4.98
CA GLY A 90 8.57 -15.60 -3.57
C GLY A 90 7.32 -15.95 -2.77
N GLU A 91 7.54 -16.45 -1.56
CA GLU A 91 6.47 -16.64 -0.59
C GLU A 91 6.07 -15.29 0.02
N LYS A 92 4.77 -15.11 0.31
CA LYS A 92 4.30 -13.93 1.04
C LYS A 92 4.82 -13.99 2.47
N LEU A 93 5.27 -12.86 3.00
CA LEU A 93 5.74 -12.74 4.38
C LEU A 93 4.69 -13.26 5.38
N GLU A 94 3.41 -12.94 5.18
CA GLU A 94 2.32 -13.43 6.04
C GLU A 94 2.29 -14.97 6.12
N THR A 95 2.43 -15.66 4.98
CA THR A 95 2.44 -17.13 4.93
C THR A 95 3.65 -17.69 5.66
N ALA A 96 4.83 -17.10 5.44
CA ALA A 96 6.05 -17.49 6.14
C ALA A 96 5.94 -17.27 7.66
N LEU A 97 5.37 -16.13 8.08
CA LEU A 97 5.16 -15.80 9.50
C LEU A 97 4.15 -16.72 10.16
N ARG A 98 3.03 -17.03 9.51
CA ARG A 98 2.04 -17.99 10.04
C ARG A 98 2.66 -19.35 10.28
N ARG A 99 3.39 -19.87 9.29
CA ARG A 99 4.13 -21.14 9.43
C ARG A 99 5.11 -21.10 10.60
N GLU A 100 5.80 -19.97 10.79
CA GLU A 100 6.73 -19.81 11.90
C GLU A 100 6.06 -19.72 13.26
N TRP A 101 4.93 -19.02 13.37
CA TRP A 101 4.14 -18.99 14.60
C TRP A 101 3.57 -20.36 14.96
N GLU A 102 3.08 -21.11 13.97
CA GLU A 102 2.63 -22.50 14.16
C GLU A 102 3.78 -23.38 14.68
N ARG A 103 4.97 -23.26 14.09
CA ARG A 103 6.18 -23.99 14.55
C ARG A 103 6.52 -23.66 16.00
N LEU A 104 6.29 -22.43 16.43
CA LEU A 104 6.53 -21.96 17.80
C LEU A 104 5.36 -22.24 18.75
N GLY A 105 4.25 -22.81 18.28
CA GLY A 105 3.06 -23.08 19.10
C GLY A 105 2.28 -21.82 19.50
N LEU A 106 2.40 -20.73 18.72
CA LEU A 106 1.76 -19.43 18.98
C LEU A 106 0.50 -19.19 18.14
N SER A 107 -0.01 -20.20 17.44
CA SER A 107 -1.24 -20.09 16.65
C SER A 107 -2.43 -19.76 17.55
N GLN A 108 -3.14 -18.65 17.28
CA GLN A 108 -4.48 -18.43 17.83
C GLN A 108 -5.48 -19.29 17.02
N GLU A 109 -6.38 -19.97 17.73
CA GLU A 109 -7.52 -20.72 17.16
C GLU A 109 -8.39 -19.85 16.24
#